data_AF-A0A848ZQ05-F1
#
_entry.id   AF-A0A848ZQ05-F1
#
_cell.length_a   1.000
_cell.length_b   1.000
_cell.length_c   1.000
_cell.angle_alpha   90.00
_cell.angle_beta   90.00
_cell.angle_gamma   90.00
#
_symmetry.space_group_name_H-M   'P 1'
#
loop_
_entity.id
_entity.type
_entity.pdbx_description
1 polymer ?
#
loop_
_entity_poly.entity_id
_entity_poly.type
_entity_poly.pdbx_seq_one_letter_code
_entity_poly.pdbx_strand_id
1 'polypeptide(L)'
;MQKKLSIINLFSVVLVIAVNYMSQALRINDTTIGEISQRYTNLFTPASYAFAIWGLIFLGLMAYTLYQIKVVFLDKKELAYIEQTCYWFAIANVLNALWVIVFAYDYMGLTVVIIAGILFSLLKIITNTNMERWDAPMGIIAFSWWPICLYSGW
;
A
#
# COMPACT_ATOMS: atom_id res chain seq x y z
N MET A 1 21.54 5.73 7.25
CA MET A 1 20.15 5.53 7.69
C MET A 1 19.24 5.13 6.54
N GLN A 2 19.28 5.84 5.41
CA GLN A 2 18.43 5.64 4.22
C GLN A 2 18.46 4.22 3.62
N LYS A 3 19.61 3.54 3.61
CA LYS A 3 19.69 2.14 3.15
C LYS A 3 18.82 1.19 3.98
N LYS A 4 18.76 1.39 5.30
CA LYS A 4 17.91 0.57 6.18
C LYS A 4 16.43 0.83 5.89
N LEU A 5 16.06 2.09 5.64
CA LEU A 5 14.71 2.51 5.30
C LEU A 5 14.19 1.86 4.01
N SER A 6 14.97 1.87 2.93
CA SER A 6 14.56 1.20 1.68
C SER A 6 14.41 -0.31 1.83
N ILE A 7 15.22 -0.95 2.68
CA ILE A 7 15.08 -2.39 2.98
C ILE A 7 13.80 -2.65 3.77
N ILE A 8 13.46 -1.80 4.74
CA ILE A 8 12.20 -1.88 5.49
C ILE A 8 11.01 -1.77 4.53
N ASN A 9 11.05 -0.82 3.59
CA ASN A 9 9.99 -0.69 2.60
C ASN A 9 9.86 -1.92 1.72
N LEU A 10 10.98 -2.47 1.24
CA LEU A 10 10.97 -3.69 0.44
C LEU A 10 10.33 -4.84 1.20
N PHE A 11 10.74 -5.03 2.45
CA PHE A 11 10.16 -6.04 3.31
C PHE A 11 8.67 -5.81 3.54
N SER A 12 8.24 -4.56 3.75
CA SER A 12 6.83 -4.21 3.92
C SER A 12 5.99 -4.53 2.69
N VAL A 13 6.51 -4.30 1.48
CA VAL A 13 5.83 -4.62 0.21
C VAL A 13 5.76 -6.13 -0.01
N VAL A 14 6.86 -6.84 0.23
CA VAL A 14 6.86 -8.30 0.15
C VAL A 14 5.88 -8.89 1.15
N LEU A 15 5.83 -8.37 2.37
CA LEU A 15 4.91 -8.81 3.41
C LEU A 15 3.44 -8.59 3.01
N VAL A 16 3.07 -7.39 2.56
CA VAL A 16 1.68 -7.10 2.19
C VAL A 16 1.22 -7.93 0.99
N ILE A 17 2.09 -8.13 -0.01
CA ILE A 17 1.80 -8.99 -1.16
C ILE A 17 1.65 -10.44 -0.72
N ALA A 18 2.56 -10.94 0.12
CA ALA A 18 2.51 -12.32 0.61
C ALA A 18 1.23 -12.58 1.41
N VAL A 19 0.85 -11.68 2.32
CA VAL A 19 -0.36 -11.83 3.14
C VAL A 19 -1.63 -11.78 2.29
N ASN A 20 -1.72 -10.84 1.34
CA ASN A 20 -2.86 -10.77 0.42
C ASN A 20 -2.95 -12.02 -0.47
N TYR A 21 -1.83 -12.48 -1.00
CA TYR A 21 -1.78 -13.70 -1.80
C TYR A 21 -2.16 -14.94 -0.96
N MET A 22 -1.61 -15.08 0.25
CA MET A 22 -1.96 -16.16 1.17
C MET A 22 -3.45 -16.14 1.53
N SER A 23 -4.04 -14.96 1.75
CA SER A 23 -5.48 -14.85 2.03
C SER A 23 -6.34 -15.42 0.90
N GLN A 24 -5.93 -15.20 -0.35
CA GLN A 24 -6.69 -15.66 -1.51
C GLN A 24 -6.38 -17.13 -1.85
N ALA A 25 -5.13 -17.58 -1.68
CA ALA A 25 -4.69 -18.93 -2.05
C ALA A 25 -4.98 -19.97 -0.96
N LEU A 26 -4.70 -19.64 0.30
CA LEU A 26 -4.90 -20.53 1.45
C LEU A 26 -6.28 -20.39 2.09
N ARG A 27 -7.10 -19.42 1.63
CA ARG A 27 -8.43 -19.10 2.17
C ARG A 27 -8.38 -18.95 3.69
N ILE A 28 -7.71 -17.89 4.16
CA ILE A 28 -7.61 -17.61 5.60
C ILE A 28 -9.02 -17.60 6.21
N ASN A 29 -9.23 -18.38 7.27
CA ASN A 29 -10.54 -18.58 7.91
C ASN A 29 -11.61 -19.20 6.97
N ASP A 30 -11.19 -20.13 6.10
CA ASP A 30 -12.00 -20.84 5.11
C ASP A 30 -12.74 -19.94 4.10
N THR A 31 -12.33 -18.69 3.99
CA THR A 31 -12.98 -17.69 3.15
C THR A 31 -12.01 -16.80 2.40
N THR A 32 -12.53 -15.98 1.49
CA THR A 32 -11.77 -14.97 0.75
C THR A 32 -12.32 -13.58 1.02
N ILE A 33 -11.53 -12.54 0.73
CA ILE A 33 -11.95 -11.15 0.89
C ILE A 33 -13.21 -10.86 0.05
N GLY A 34 -13.27 -11.42 -1.17
CA GLY A 34 -14.43 -11.29 -2.05
C GLY A 34 -15.69 -11.96 -1.49
N GLU A 35 -15.56 -13.15 -0.90
CA GLU A 35 -16.68 -13.90 -0.31
C GLU A 35 -17.23 -13.21 0.95
N ILE A 36 -16.37 -12.71 1.85
CA ILE A 36 -16.81 -11.95 3.03
C ILE A 36 -17.51 -10.68 2.59
N SER A 37 -16.93 -9.95 1.62
CA SER A 37 -17.54 -8.74 1.08
C SER A 37 -18.97 -8.98 0.56
N GLN A 38 -19.22 -10.11 -0.12
CA GLN A 38 -20.55 -10.49 -0.59
C GLN A 38 -21.57 -10.75 0.53
N ARG A 39 -21.14 -11.17 1.72
CA ARG A 39 -22.05 -11.34 2.88
C ARG A 39 -22.66 -10.01 3.34
N TYR A 40 -21.95 -8.90 3.10
CA TYR A 40 -22.35 -7.55 3.48
C TYR A 40 -22.73 -6.71 2.27
N THR A 41 -23.37 -7.32 1.26
CA THR A 41 -23.78 -6.64 0.03
C THR A 41 -24.70 -5.45 0.32
N ASN A 42 -24.26 -4.25 -0.07
CA ASN A 42 -25.01 -3.01 -0.01
C ASN A 42 -24.68 -2.14 -1.24
N LEU A 43 -25.28 -0.96 -1.38
CA LEU A 43 -25.08 -0.07 -2.53
C LEU A 43 -23.62 0.37 -2.75
N PHE A 44 -22.75 0.21 -1.75
CA PHE A 44 -21.34 0.56 -1.78
C PHE A 44 -20.42 -0.67 -1.88
N THR A 45 -20.95 -1.89 -1.77
CA THR A 45 -20.13 -3.12 -1.85
C THR A 45 -19.66 -3.29 -3.29
N PRO A 46 -18.33 -3.22 -3.55
CA PRO A 46 -17.83 -3.36 -4.89
C PRO A 46 -18.01 -4.80 -5.36
N ALA A 47 -18.28 -4.96 -6.65
CA ALA A 47 -18.32 -6.28 -7.28
C ALA A 47 -16.99 -7.02 -7.08
N SER A 48 -17.01 -8.35 -6.98
CA SER A 48 -15.81 -9.14 -6.65
C SER A 48 -14.65 -8.96 -7.65
N TYR A 49 -14.93 -8.62 -8.91
CA TYR A 49 -13.88 -8.33 -9.90
C TYR A 49 -13.15 -7.00 -9.62
N ALA A 50 -13.75 -6.07 -8.87
CA ALA A 50 -13.13 -4.79 -8.56
C ALA A 50 -11.86 -4.97 -7.72
N PHE A 51 -11.78 -6.03 -6.92
CA PHE A 51 -10.58 -6.40 -6.17
C PHE A 51 -9.39 -6.79 -7.07
N ALA A 52 -9.58 -6.98 -8.38
CA ALA A 52 -8.47 -7.19 -9.31
C ALA A 52 -7.53 -5.96 -9.40
N ILE A 53 -7.99 -4.77 -9.03
CA ILE A 53 -7.17 -3.55 -8.97
C ILE A 53 -5.95 -3.71 -8.05
N TRP A 54 -6.04 -4.55 -7.02
CA TRP A 54 -4.93 -4.83 -6.12
C TRP A 54 -3.70 -5.38 -6.84
N GLY A 55 -3.87 -6.10 -7.96
CA GLY A 55 -2.75 -6.52 -8.79
C GLY A 55 -1.95 -5.33 -9.34
N LEU A 56 -2.65 -4.30 -9.83
CA LEU A 56 -2.02 -3.08 -10.33
C LEU A 56 -1.38 -2.27 -9.18
N ILE A 57 -2.06 -2.18 -8.03
CA ILE A 57 -1.53 -1.51 -6.84
C ILE A 57 -0.23 -2.20 -6.41
N PHE A 58 -0.22 -3.52 -6.24
CA PHE A 58 0.98 -4.27 -5.82
C PHE A 58 2.15 -4.12 -6.80
N LEU A 59 1.89 -4.11 -8.11
CA LEU A 59 2.92 -3.80 -9.11
C LEU A 59 3.47 -2.39 -8.94
N GLY A 60 2.61 -1.40 -8.69
CA GLY A 60 3.01 -0.04 -8.38
C GLY A 60 3.85 0.06 -7.11
N LEU A 61 3.45 -0.59 -6.02
CA LEU A 61 4.19 -0.60 -4.75
C LEU A 61 5.58 -1.25 -4.90
N MET A 62 5.67 -2.31 -5.70
CA MET A 62 6.94 -2.94 -6.04
C MET A 62 7.83 -2.00 -6.84
N ALA A 63 7.29 -1.37 -7.89
CA ALA A 63 8.02 -0.39 -8.69
C ALA A 63 8.53 0.79 -7.85
N TYR A 64 7.70 1.30 -6.92
CA TYR A 64 8.09 2.36 -5.99
C TYR A 64 9.27 1.97 -5.11
N THR A 65 9.25 0.76 -4.56
CA THR A 65 10.33 0.30 -3.69
C THR A 65 11.62 0.06 -4.47
N LEU A 66 11.54 -0.53 -5.66
CA LEU A 66 12.70 -0.70 -6.54
C LEU A 66 13.30 0.65 -6.95
N TYR A 67 12.45 1.64 -7.23
CA TYR A 67 12.90 3.01 -7.50
C TYR A 67 13.61 3.63 -6.30
N GLN A 68 13.07 3.48 -5.08
CA GLN A 68 13.76 3.94 -3.86
C GLN A 68 15.14 3.29 -3.69
N ILE A 69 15.26 1.98 -3.90
CA ILE A 69 16.54 1.27 -3.82
C ILE A 69 17.50 1.85 -4.86
N LYS A 70 17.06 2.02 -6.11
CA LYS A 70 17.89 2.62 -7.16
C LYS A 70 18.41 4.00 -6.76
N VAL A 71 17.55 4.87 -6.25
CA VAL A 71 17.91 6.24 -5.83
C VAL A 71 18.89 6.26 -4.66
N VAL A 72 18.68 5.41 -3.64
CA VAL A 72 19.55 5.34 -2.45
C VAL A 72 20.94 4.81 -2.79
N PHE A 73 21.05 3.89 -3.75
CA PHE A 73 22.32 3.24 -4.10
C PHE A 73 23.08 3.94 -5.22
N LEU A 74 22.39 4.56 -6.19
CA LEU A 74 23.01 5.15 -7.38
C LEU A 74 23.02 6.68 -7.39
N ASP A 75 21.87 7.32 -7.14
CA ASP A 75 21.70 8.72 -7.55
C ASP A 75 21.76 9.76 -6.42
N LYS A 76 21.59 9.38 -5.15
CA LYS A 76 21.69 10.22 -3.90
C LYS A 76 21.00 11.61 -3.89
N LYS A 77 20.49 12.13 -4.99
CA LYS A 77 19.92 13.48 -5.14
C LYS A 77 18.54 13.60 -4.51
N GLU A 78 17.81 12.50 -4.38
CA GLU A 78 16.42 12.48 -3.91
C GLU A 78 16.25 11.81 -2.53
N LEU A 79 17.33 11.73 -1.74
CA LEU A 79 17.34 11.05 -0.44
C LEU A 79 16.35 11.65 0.58
N ALA A 80 16.19 12.98 0.58
CA ALA A 80 15.31 13.68 1.51
C ALA A 80 13.82 13.32 1.29
N TYR A 81 13.42 13.10 0.04
CA TYR A 81 12.07 12.68 -0.33
C TYR A 81 11.77 11.26 0.20
N ILE A 82 12.76 10.37 0.15
CA ILE A 82 12.62 8.98 0.62
C ILE A 82 12.44 8.90 2.13
N GLU A 83 13.18 9.72 2.90
CA GLU A 83 13.07 9.73 4.37
C GLU A 83 11.68 10.18 4.85
N GLN A 84 11.06 11.14 4.15
CA GLN A 84 9.74 11.67 4.52
C GLN A 84 8.59 10.69 4.26
N THR A 85 8.80 9.73 3.35
CA THR A 85 7.77 8.80 2.88
C THR A 85 7.88 7.41 3.50
N CYS A 86 9.11 6.98 3.83
CA CYS A 86 9.38 5.58 4.17
C CYS A 86 8.59 5.06 5.39
N TYR A 87 8.54 5.80 6.49
CA TYR A 87 7.85 5.33 7.69
C TYR A 87 6.35 5.17 7.48
N TRP A 88 5.71 6.16 6.88
CA TRP A 88 4.28 6.12 6.59
C TRP A 88 3.91 5.03 5.60
N PHE A 89 4.77 4.77 4.62
CA PHE A 89 4.58 3.71 3.65
C PHE A 89 4.65 2.32 4.29
N ALA A 90 5.65 2.07 5.12
CA ALA A 90 5.77 0.82 5.85
C ALA A 90 4.57 0.61 6.79
N ILE A 91 4.11 1.65 7.49
CA ILE A 91 2.90 1.61 8.33
C ILE A 91 1.67 1.24 7.49
N ALA A 92 1.47 1.88 6.33
CA ALA A 92 0.34 1.59 5.45
C ALA A 92 0.33 0.12 4.98
N ASN A 93 1.50 -0.44 4.64
CA ASN A 93 1.61 -1.84 4.22
C ASN A 93 1.38 -2.84 5.35
N VAL A 94 1.89 -2.54 6.56
CA VAL A 94 1.64 -3.38 7.75
C VAL A 94 0.17 -3.36 8.14
N LEU A 95 -0.45 -2.16 8.14
CA LEU A 95 -1.89 -2.03 8.39
C LEU A 95 -2.72 -2.75 7.34
N ASN A 96 -2.31 -2.73 6.06
CA ASN A 96 -2.98 -3.49 5.02
C ASN A 96 -2.91 -5.00 5.25
N ALA A 97 -1.74 -5.53 5.58
CA ALA A 97 -1.59 -6.94 5.93
C ALA A 97 -2.45 -7.33 7.14
N LEU A 98 -2.52 -6.45 8.16
CA LEU A 98 -3.38 -6.67 9.32
C LEU A 98 -4.87 -6.60 8.93
N TRP A 99 -5.25 -5.67 8.06
CA TRP A 99 -6.61 -5.54 7.55
C TRP A 99 -7.10 -6.83 6.90
N VAL A 100 -6.29 -7.46 6.05
CA VAL A 100 -6.62 -8.74 5.40
C VAL A 100 -6.99 -9.80 6.44
N ILE A 101 -6.18 -9.92 7.50
CA ILE A 101 -6.40 -10.90 8.56
C ILE A 101 -7.67 -10.55 9.34
N VAL A 102 -7.79 -9.31 9.83
CA VAL A 102 -8.92 -8.85 10.65
C VAL A 102 -10.25 -8.97 9.88
N PHE A 103 -10.24 -8.64 8.60
CA PHE A 103 -11.39 -8.78 7.72
C PHE A 103 -11.75 -10.26 7.50
N ALA A 104 -10.75 -11.13 7.31
CA ALA A 104 -10.96 -12.58 7.19
C ALA A 104 -11.68 -13.19 8.40
N TYR A 105 -11.45 -12.65 9.61
CA TYR A 105 -12.12 -13.05 10.85
C TYR A 105 -13.42 -12.28 11.15
N ASP A 106 -13.92 -11.48 10.20
CA ASP A 106 -15.21 -10.76 10.29
C ASP A 106 -15.27 -9.70 11.42
N TYR A 107 -14.13 -9.17 11.85
CA TYR A 107 -14.07 -8.09 12.84
C TYR A 107 -14.30 -6.70 12.21
N MET A 108 -15.49 -6.48 11.67
CA MET A 108 -15.83 -5.31 10.83
C MET A 108 -15.53 -3.95 11.47
N GLY A 109 -15.81 -3.77 12.76
CA GLY A 109 -15.50 -2.51 13.45
C GLY A 109 -14.01 -2.19 13.46
N LEU A 110 -13.16 -3.20 13.63
CA LEU A 110 -11.71 -3.04 13.62
C LEU A 110 -11.18 -2.84 12.20
N THR A 111 -11.78 -3.49 11.20
CA THR A 111 -11.49 -3.28 9.78
C THR A 111 -11.59 -1.79 9.40
N VAL A 112 -12.66 -1.10 9.82
CA VAL A 112 -12.87 0.33 9.54
C VAL A 112 -11.76 1.19 10.14
N VAL A 113 -11.38 0.92 11.40
CA VAL A 113 -10.30 1.65 12.08
C VAL A 113 -8.96 1.45 11.37
N ILE A 114 -8.67 0.23 10.91
CA ILE A 114 -7.44 -0.07 10.19
C ILE A 114 -7.41 0.61 8.82
N ILE A 115 -8.51 0.56 8.04
CA ILE A 115 -8.62 1.27 6.76
C ILE A 115 -8.40 2.77 6.94
N ALA A 116 -9.00 3.38 7.97
CA ALA A 116 -8.78 4.79 8.28
C ALA A 116 -7.30 5.09 8.59
N GLY A 117 -6.61 4.17 9.28
CA GLY A 117 -5.17 4.26 9.54
C GLY A 117 -4.31 4.13 8.28
N ILE A 118 -4.68 3.26 7.34
CA ILE A 118 -4.04 3.13 6.03
C ILE A 118 -4.19 4.45 5.26
N LEU A 119 -5.42 4.94 5.13
CA LEU A 119 -5.72 6.19 4.42
C LEU A 119 -4.97 7.37 5.04
N PHE A 120 -4.99 7.51 6.37
CA PHE A 120 -4.24 8.54 7.07
C PHE A 120 -2.74 8.47 6.76
N SER A 121 -2.17 7.27 6.76
CA SER A 121 -0.76 7.07 6.44
C SER A 121 -0.43 7.49 4.99
N LEU A 122 -1.29 7.16 4.03
CA LEU A 122 -1.12 7.57 2.63
C LEU A 122 -1.28 9.08 2.45
N LEU A 123 -2.26 9.71 3.12
CA LEU A 123 -2.41 11.17 3.11
C LEU A 123 -1.21 11.88 3.75
N LYS A 124 -0.61 11.30 4.79
CA LYS A 124 0.64 11.80 5.37
C LYS A 124 1.80 11.75 4.37
N ILE A 125 1.89 10.71 3.54
CA ILE A 125 2.87 10.64 2.45
C ILE A 125 2.63 11.80 1.47
N ILE A 126 1.40 11.94 0.95
CA ILE A 126 1.02 12.95 -0.05
C ILE A 126 1.30 14.37 0.45
N THR A 127 0.93 14.66 1.70
CA THR A 127 1.09 15.99 2.31
C THR A 127 2.54 16.31 2.64
N ASN A 128 3.31 15.35 3.16
CA ASN A 128 4.71 15.57 3.50
C ASN A 128 5.55 15.86 2.25
N THR A 129 5.28 15.19 1.13
CA THR A 129 6.04 15.37 -0.11
C THR A 129 5.50 16.46 -1.02
N ASN A 130 4.41 17.13 -0.63
CA ASN A 130 3.69 18.10 -1.46
C ASN A 130 3.49 17.57 -2.90
N MET A 131 2.99 16.33 -3.03
CA MET A 131 2.78 15.73 -4.35
C MET A 131 1.95 16.67 -5.24
N GLU A 132 2.27 16.68 -6.54
CA GLU A 132 1.55 17.43 -7.59
C GLU A 132 1.58 18.96 -7.44
N ARG A 133 2.38 19.50 -6.51
CA ARG A 133 2.50 20.96 -6.29
C ARG A 133 3.83 21.57 -6.76
N TRP A 134 4.70 20.78 -7.35
CA TRP A 134 5.99 21.21 -7.88
C TRP A 134 6.36 20.39 -9.11
N ASP A 135 7.28 20.90 -9.93
CA ASP A 135 7.72 20.26 -11.17
C ASP A 135 8.72 19.14 -10.87
N ALA A 136 8.18 17.94 -10.59
CA ALA A 136 8.96 16.79 -10.20
C ALA A 136 9.57 16.07 -11.43
N PRO A 137 10.79 15.52 -11.30
CA PRO A 137 11.35 14.64 -12.31
C PRO A 137 10.39 13.50 -12.66
N MET A 138 10.30 13.14 -13.93
CA MET A 138 9.40 12.08 -14.42
C MET A 138 9.55 10.76 -13.66
N GLY A 139 10.75 10.44 -13.18
CA GLY A 139 11.00 9.26 -12.35
C GLY A 139 10.22 9.28 -11.03
N ILE A 140 10.15 10.42 -10.34
CA ILE A 140 9.38 10.56 -9.11
C ILE A 140 7.88 10.46 -9.39
N ILE A 141 7.41 11.11 -10.46
CA ILE A 141 5.99 11.09 -10.83
C ILE A 141 5.55 9.64 -11.11
N ALA A 142 6.25 8.97 -12.03
CA ALA A 142 5.85 7.64 -12.49
C ALA A 142 6.02 6.55 -11.43
N PHE A 143 7.13 6.57 -10.69
CA PHE A 143 7.45 5.49 -9.76
C PHE A 143 7.11 5.79 -8.31
N SER A 144 6.84 7.04 -7.94
CA SER A 144 6.43 7.38 -6.57
C SER A 144 5.03 7.95 -6.48
N TRP A 145 4.64 8.91 -7.31
CA TRP A 145 3.33 9.54 -7.16
C TRP A 145 2.22 8.61 -7.62
N TRP A 146 2.30 8.07 -8.84
CA TRP A 146 1.24 7.20 -9.36
C TRP A 146 0.94 5.98 -8.48
N PRO A 147 1.93 5.22 -7.96
CA PRO A 147 1.63 4.13 -7.04
C PRO A 147 0.92 4.55 -5.77
N ILE A 148 1.34 5.68 -5.16
CA ILE A 148 0.74 6.19 -3.93
C ILE A 148 -0.66 6.75 -4.21
N CYS A 149 -0.86 7.49 -5.30
CA CYS A 149 -2.15 8.03 -5.69
C CYS A 149 -3.14 6.92 -6.00
N LEU A 150 -2.74 5.91 -6.79
CA LEU A 150 -3.57 4.73 -7.08
C LEU A 150 -3.96 3.99 -5.80
N TYR A 151 -3.02 3.81 -4.88
CA TYR A 151 -3.31 3.14 -3.62
C TYR A 151 -4.21 3.98 -2.71
N SER A 152 -4.03 5.30 -2.67
CA SER A 152 -4.86 6.18 -1.83
C SER A 152 -6.27 6.41 -2.38
N GLY A 153 -6.44 6.27 -3.70
CA GLY A 153 -7.74 6.42 -4.36
C GLY A 153 -8.63 5.18 -4.27
N TRP A 154 -8.05 4.04 -3.89
CA TRP A 154 -8.74 2.77 -3.67
C TRP A 154 -8.98 2.53 -2.18
#